data_AF-A0A4Z1HY09-F1
#
_entry.id   AF-A0A4Z1HY09-F1
#
_cell.length_a   1.000
_cell.length_b   1.000
_cell.length_c   1.000
_cell.angle_alpha   90.00
_cell.angle_beta   90.00
_cell.angle_gamma   90.00
#
_symmetry.space_group_name_H-M   'P 1'
#
loop_
_entity.id
_entity.type
_entity.pdbx_description
1 polymer ?
#
loop_
_entity_poly.entity_id
_entity_poly.type
_entity_poly.pdbx_seq_one_letter_code
_entity_poly.pdbx_strand_id
1 'polypeptide(L)'
;MSEQWEVTLLSIHTREAGTSLFANGQMQEAANVLIKAINPANYDPYMLTAAELARIELVDYYNTDEKLIGPWRFTSAENEFSHTMPPGTGFIADAEEPPTLPLMVDQSKRYWVSTTKAEVKSVGARIAQPNGKVVTTRSPENNSYIAFRGYQEIRYSLSNSEWWREDTDSGSGWDQDNYFLRSRVHPFIRADRTGYSSDTFPVVGMHNRVA
;
A
#
# COMPACT_ATOMS: atom_id res chain seq x y z
N MET A 1 25.30 27.00 -6.52
CA MET A 1 24.04 27.48 -7.12
C MET A 1 22.98 26.44 -6.80
N SER A 2 21.82 26.81 -6.25
CA SER A 2 20.74 25.86 -6.01
C SER A 2 20.25 25.34 -7.36
N GLU A 3 20.26 24.02 -7.56
CA GLU A 3 19.71 23.43 -8.77
C GLU A 3 18.23 23.84 -8.88
N GLN A 4 17.87 24.48 -9.99
CA GLN A 4 16.50 24.90 -10.28
C GLN A 4 15.91 23.90 -11.26
N TRP A 5 14.76 23.34 -10.91
CA TRP A 5 13.98 22.48 -11.78
C TRP A 5 12.52 22.87 -11.77
N GLU A 6 11.86 22.62 -12.89
CA GLU A 6 10.43 22.82 -13.07
C GLU A 6 9.76 21.57 -13.61
N VAL A 7 8.64 21.20 -12.98
CA VAL A 7 7.85 20.03 -13.39
C VAL A 7 7.02 20.40 -14.59
N THR A 8 7.18 19.62 -15.66
CA THR A 8 6.42 19.76 -16.90
C THR A 8 5.30 18.73 -17.01
N LEU A 9 5.43 17.61 -16.32
CA LEU A 9 4.39 16.57 -16.23
C LEU A 9 4.39 15.97 -14.83
N LEU A 10 3.22 15.83 -14.25
CA LEU A 10 2.96 15.04 -13.05
C LEU A 10 1.72 14.19 -13.30
N SER A 11 1.84 12.88 -13.18
CA SER A 11 0.71 11.96 -13.36
C SER A 11 0.73 10.87 -12.30
N ILE A 12 -0.43 10.31 -11.96
CA ILE A 12 -0.57 9.21 -11.02
C ILE A 12 -1.44 8.10 -11.62
N HIS A 13 -1.01 6.85 -11.50
CA HIS A 13 -1.71 5.68 -12.04
C HIS A 13 -1.41 4.40 -11.25
N THR A 14 -2.29 3.40 -11.35
CA THR A 14 -1.99 2.03 -10.88
C THR A 14 -1.34 1.25 -12.04
N ARG A 15 -0.69 0.10 -11.76
CA ARG A 15 -0.08 -0.70 -12.85
C ARG A 15 -0.45 -2.18 -12.83
N GLU A 16 -0.85 -2.76 -11.69
CA GLU A 16 -0.89 -4.22 -11.56
C GLU A 16 -1.89 -4.78 -10.51
N ALA A 17 -2.17 -4.09 -9.39
CA ALA A 17 -2.88 -4.68 -8.25
C ALA A 17 -4.38 -4.28 -8.12
N GLY A 18 -4.90 -3.51 -9.07
CA GLY A 18 -6.24 -2.94 -9.00
C GLY A 18 -6.28 -1.72 -8.07
N THR A 19 -7.48 -1.30 -7.70
CA THR A 19 -7.72 -0.11 -6.87
C THR A 19 -8.38 -0.46 -5.54
N SER A 20 -8.52 -1.75 -5.26
CA SER A 20 -9.38 -2.30 -4.20
C SER A 20 -8.54 -2.88 -3.08
N LEU A 21 -8.84 -2.51 -1.84
CA LEU A 21 -8.14 -3.02 -0.66
C LEU A 21 -9.07 -3.22 0.52
N PHE A 22 -8.72 -4.13 1.42
CA PHE A 22 -9.39 -4.22 2.71
C PHE A 22 -8.92 -3.12 3.66
N ALA A 23 -9.88 -2.53 4.36
CA ALA A 23 -9.68 -1.47 5.34
C ALA A 23 -9.14 -1.99 6.69
N ASN A 24 -8.13 -2.87 6.65
CA ASN A 24 -7.47 -3.46 7.82
C ASN A 24 -6.14 -2.76 8.18
N GLY A 25 -5.76 -1.73 7.42
CA GLY A 25 -4.52 -0.98 7.58
C GLY A 25 -3.25 -1.71 7.12
N GLN A 26 -3.32 -2.99 6.76
CA GLN A 26 -2.17 -3.81 6.37
C GLN A 26 -2.15 -4.08 4.88
N MET A 27 -3.30 -4.29 4.25
CA MET A 27 -3.37 -4.42 2.80
C MET A 27 -2.95 -3.09 2.15
N GLN A 28 -2.01 -3.18 1.21
CA GLN A 28 -1.54 -2.04 0.44
C GLN A 28 -1.83 -2.21 -1.04
N GLU A 29 -2.03 -1.07 -1.71
CA GLU A 29 -2.18 -0.96 -3.15
C GLU A 29 -1.17 0.03 -3.73
N ALA A 30 -0.68 -0.25 -4.93
CA ALA A 30 0.38 0.54 -5.55
C ALA A 30 -0.16 1.81 -6.21
N ALA A 31 0.39 2.96 -5.84
CA ALA A 31 0.22 4.24 -6.51
C ALA A 31 1.54 4.64 -7.19
N ASN A 32 1.58 4.62 -8.52
CA ASN A 32 2.76 5.01 -9.28
C ASN A 32 2.62 6.47 -9.72
N VAL A 33 3.55 7.31 -9.29
CA VAL A 33 3.65 8.69 -9.71
C VAL A 33 4.68 8.79 -10.82
N LEU A 34 4.28 9.31 -11.97
CA LEU A 34 5.13 9.66 -13.08
C LEU A 34 5.45 11.16 -13.03
N ILE A 35 6.70 11.53 -13.21
CA ILE A 35 7.15 12.91 -13.17
C ILE A 35 8.17 13.22 -14.27
N LYS A 36 8.05 14.41 -14.86
CA LYS A 36 9.04 15.02 -15.75
C LYS A 36 9.40 16.39 -15.24
N ALA A 37 10.68 16.70 -15.29
CA ALA A 37 11.17 18.04 -15.01
C ALA A 37 12.21 18.50 -16.02
N ILE A 38 12.39 19.81 -16.07
CA ILE A 38 13.40 20.50 -16.87
C ILE A 38 14.16 21.49 -16.00
N ASN A 39 15.36 21.86 -16.41
CA ASN A 39 16.02 23.05 -15.88
C ASN A 39 15.44 24.29 -16.59
N PRO A 40 14.86 25.27 -15.86
CA PRO A 40 14.18 26.40 -16.48
C PRO A 40 15.13 27.37 -17.20
N ALA A 41 16.44 27.31 -16.95
CA ALA A 41 17.42 28.21 -17.56
C ALA A 41 17.79 27.82 -19.00
N ASN A 42 17.79 26.53 -19.31
CA ASN A 42 18.23 25.98 -20.59
C ASN A 42 17.22 25.02 -21.23
N TYR A 43 16.11 24.71 -20.55
CA TYR A 43 15.07 23.76 -20.96
C TYR A 43 15.56 22.31 -21.12
N ASP A 44 16.75 22.00 -20.61
CA ASP A 44 17.27 20.63 -20.66
C ASP A 44 16.48 19.73 -19.69
N PRO A 45 16.33 18.43 -20.01
CA PRO A 45 15.67 17.47 -19.12
C PRO A 45 16.42 17.38 -17.78
N TYR A 46 15.68 17.44 -16.69
CA TYR A 46 16.23 17.37 -15.34
C TYR A 46 15.80 16.07 -14.65
N MET A 47 16.79 15.30 -14.20
CA MET A 47 16.57 14.09 -13.40
C MET A 47 16.52 14.46 -11.92
N LEU A 48 15.33 14.39 -11.32
CA LEU A 48 15.18 14.55 -9.88
C LEU A 48 16.01 13.51 -9.14
N THR A 49 16.72 13.96 -8.12
CA THR A 49 17.41 13.10 -7.16
C THR A 49 16.41 12.31 -6.31
N ALA A 50 16.89 11.27 -5.61
CA ALA A 50 16.06 10.52 -4.67
C ALA A 50 15.45 11.40 -3.57
N ALA A 51 16.19 12.43 -3.11
CA ALA A 51 15.71 13.37 -2.10
C ALA A 51 14.59 14.28 -2.64
N GLU A 52 14.65 14.66 -3.92
CA GLU A 52 13.61 15.48 -4.55
C GLU A 52 12.36 14.66 -4.87
N LEU A 53 12.53 13.42 -5.35
CA LEU A 53 11.42 12.47 -5.50
C LEU A 53 10.78 12.14 -4.14
N ALA A 54 11.53 12.21 -3.03
CA ALA A 54 10.99 12.08 -1.66
C ALA A 54 10.05 13.22 -1.25
N ARG A 55 10.05 14.35 -1.97
CA ARG A 55 9.15 15.49 -1.72
C ARG A 55 7.77 15.33 -2.38
N ILE A 56 7.56 14.29 -3.19
CA ILE A 56 6.24 13.97 -3.73
C ILE A 56 5.34 13.49 -2.59
N GLU A 57 4.15 14.05 -2.51
CA GLU A 57 3.14 13.69 -1.52
C GLU A 57 1.87 13.19 -2.22
N LEU A 58 1.24 12.16 -1.64
CA LEU A 58 -0.11 11.77 -2.06
C LEU A 58 -1.14 12.59 -1.27
N VAL A 59 -2.16 13.07 -1.97
CA VAL A 59 -3.15 14.02 -1.46
C VAL A 59 -4.56 13.61 -1.87
N ASP A 60 -5.57 14.16 -1.20
CA ASP A 60 -6.93 14.11 -1.74
C ASP A 60 -6.97 14.87 -3.08
N TYR A 61 -7.48 14.21 -4.11
CA TYR A 61 -7.55 14.81 -5.44
C TYR A 61 -8.42 16.07 -5.44
N TYR A 62 -9.59 16.05 -4.79
CA TYR A 62 -10.51 17.19 -4.74
C TYR A 62 -10.13 18.25 -3.69
N ASN A 63 -9.22 17.92 -2.76
CA ASN A 63 -8.63 18.83 -1.79
C ASN A 63 -7.11 18.66 -1.73
N THR A 64 -6.39 19.25 -2.69
CA THR A 64 -4.95 19.02 -2.87
C THR A 64 -4.07 19.53 -1.73
N ASP A 65 -4.63 20.31 -0.80
CA ASP A 65 -3.93 20.75 0.41
C ASP A 65 -3.89 19.65 1.49
N GLU A 66 -4.86 18.73 1.45
CA GLU A 66 -5.00 17.61 2.37
C GLU A 66 -4.10 16.44 1.96
N LYS A 67 -3.03 16.23 2.71
CA LYS A 67 -2.19 15.04 2.59
C LYS A 67 -3.00 13.79 2.96
N LEU A 68 -2.67 12.66 2.34
CA LEU A 68 -3.16 11.35 2.78
C LEU A 68 -2.55 10.98 4.15
N ILE A 69 -3.16 11.49 5.22
CA ILE A 69 -2.82 11.19 6.60
C ILE A 69 -4.07 10.73 7.36
N GLY A 70 -3.88 9.89 8.37
CA GLY A 70 -4.96 9.35 9.19
C GLY A 70 -5.50 8.01 8.65
N PRO A 71 -6.81 7.87 8.38
CA PRO A 71 -7.37 6.58 7.97
C PRO A 71 -6.79 6.05 6.66
N TRP A 72 -6.49 6.96 5.73
CA TRP A 72 -5.72 6.69 4.51
C TRP A 72 -4.28 7.14 4.71
N ARG A 73 -3.33 6.29 4.36
CA ARG A 73 -1.90 6.57 4.51
C ARG A 73 -1.11 5.95 3.37
N PHE A 74 0.09 6.46 3.15
CA PHE A 74 0.99 5.91 2.14
C PHE A 74 2.42 5.76 2.67
N THR A 75 3.15 4.81 2.10
CA THR A 75 4.57 4.56 2.38
C THR A 75 5.35 4.39 1.08
N SER A 76 6.67 4.54 1.12
CA SER A 76 7.55 4.19 0.00
C SER A 76 7.99 2.72 0.01
N ALA A 77 7.69 1.99 1.09
CA ALA A 77 8.04 0.59 1.27
C ALA A 77 6.78 -0.29 1.19
N GLU A 78 6.89 -1.36 0.41
CA GLU A 78 5.96 -2.49 0.38
C GLU A 78 6.09 -3.26 1.70
N ASN A 79 4.99 -3.83 2.17
CA ASN A 79 5.01 -4.70 3.34
C ASN A 79 4.95 -6.18 2.95
N GLU A 80 4.92 -7.07 3.95
CA GLU A 80 4.96 -8.52 3.74
C GLU A 80 3.58 -9.14 3.45
N PHE A 81 2.50 -8.36 3.50
CA PHE A 81 1.13 -8.87 3.41
C PHE A 81 0.66 -8.99 1.95
N SER A 82 -0.34 -9.84 1.73
CA SER A 82 -0.89 -10.01 0.39
C SER A 82 -1.58 -8.73 -0.10
N HIS A 83 -1.24 -8.33 -1.34
CA HIS A 83 -1.78 -7.19 -2.07
C HIS A 83 -2.81 -7.60 -3.12
N THR A 84 -3.40 -8.80 -3.01
CA THR A 84 -4.38 -9.30 -3.98
C THR A 84 -5.73 -9.51 -3.33
N MET A 85 -6.77 -9.02 -3.99
CA MET A 85 -8.14 -9.31 -3.57
C MET A 85 -8.48 -10.78 -3.83
N PRO A 86 -9.21 -11.45 -2.93
CA PRO A 86 -9.57 -12.86 -3.11
C PRO A 86 -10.49 -13.05 -4.33
N PRO A 87 -10.25 -14.08 -5.15
CA PRO A 87 -11.10 -14.37 -6.31
C PRO A 87 -12.54 -14.70 -5.89
N GLY A 88 -13.52 -14.31 -6.71
CA GLY A 88 -14.95 -14.64 -6.50
C GLY A 88 -15.74 -13.66 -5.63
N THR A 89 -15.15 -12.55 -5.21
CA THR A 89 -15.79 -11.52 -4.38
C THR A 89 -16.49 -10.41 -5.16
N GLY A 90 -16.47 -10.47 -6.50
CA GLY A 90 -17.09 -9.46 -7.36
C GLY A 90 -16.35 -8.11 -7.37
N PHE A 91 -15.13 -8.04 -6.81
CA PHE A 91 -14.30 -6.85 -6.87
C PHE A 91 -13.74 -6.68 -8.29
N ILE A 92 -14.05 -5.54 -8.90
CA ILE A 92 -13.55 -5.19 -10.23
C ILE A 92 -12.09 -4.76 -10.06
N ALA A 93 -11.18 -5.53 -10.66
CA ALA A 93 -9.86 -5.01 -10.97
C ALA A 93 -10.05 -4.02 -12.12
N ASP A 94 -10.08 -2.73 -11.81
CA ASP A 94 -10.03 -1.70 -12.85
C ASP A 94 -8.64 -1.80 -13.49
N ALA A 95 -8.58 -2.50 -14.63
CA ALA A 95 -7.44 -2.50 -15.52
C ALA A 95 -7.47 -1.17 -16.29
N GLU A 96 -6.91 -0.11 -15.71
CA GLU A 96 -6.59 1.05 -16.52
C GLU A 96 -5.45 0.69 -17.48
N GLU A 97 -5.72 0.88 -18.76
CA GLU A 97 -4.75 0.74 -19.83
C GLU A 97 -3.64 1.79 -19.62
N PRO A 98 -2.35 1.40 -19.63
CA PRO A 98 -1.28 2.36 -19.40
C PRO A 98 -1.31 3.43 -20.50
N PRO A 99 -1.09 4.72 -20.18
CA PRO A 99 -0.92 5.72 -21.21
C PRO A 99 0.29 5.36 -22.07
N THR A 100 0.03 5.05 -23.35
CA THR A 100 1.04 4.82 -24.38
C THR A 100 1.54 6.18 -24.89
N LEU A 101 2.42 6.81 -24.13
CA LEU A 101 3.19 7.97 -24.59
C LEU A 101 4.67 7.59 -24.68
N PRO A 102 5.29 7.60 -25.89
CA PRO A 102 6.72 7.38 -26.00
C PRO A 102 7.52 8.70 -25.91
N LEU A 103 8.77 8.56 -25.45
CA LEU A 103 9.91 9.50 -25.50
C LEU A 103 9.94 10.68 -24.52
N MET A 104 10.37 10.41 -23.28
CA MET A 104 11.51 11.01 -22.56
C MET A 104 11.87 10.04 -21.42
N VAL A 105 12.97 10.22 -20.68
CA VAL A 105 13.32 9.32 -19.56
C VAL A 105 12.38 9.65 -18.39
N ASP A 106 11.18 9.08 -18.46
CA ASP A 106 10.12 9.17 -17.50
C ASP A 106 10.60 8.68 -16.13
N GLN A 107 10.69 9.58 -15.14
CA GLN A 107 11.00 9.20 -13.77
C GLN A 107 9.71 8.76 -13.08
N SER A 108 9.74 7.60 -12.44
CA SER A 108 8.59 7.10 -11.69
C SER A 108 8.95 6.84 -10.24
N LYS A 109 7.98 7.05 -9.35
CA LYS A 109 8.06 6.67 -7.95
C LYS A 109 6.82 5.92 -7.54
N ARG A 110 7.02 4.71 -7.02
CA ARG A 110 5.96 3.88 -6.46
C ARG A 110 5.76 4.19 -4.99
N TYR A 111 4.50 4.33 -4.60
CA TYR A 111 4.02 4.42 -3.24
C TYR A 111 3.03 3.29 -2.96
N TRP A 112 2.86 2.95 -1.69
CA TRP A 112 1.96 1.92 -1.21
C TRP A 112 0.90 2.54 -0.31
N VAL A 113 -0.35 2.51 -0.75
CA VAL A 113 -1.50 3.13 -0.08
C VAL A 113 -2.22 2.07 0.73
N SER A 114 -2.54 2.36 1.99
CA SER A 114 -3.37 1.52 2.86
C SER A 114 -4.47 2.34 3.52
N THR A 115 -5.54 1.67 3.96
CA THR A 115 -6.66 2.31 4.65
C THR A 115 -7.17 1.51 5.83
N THR A 116 -7.77 2.21 6.79
CA THR A 116 -8.57 1.64 7.90
C THR A 116 -10.05 2.02 7.80
N LYS A 117 -10.45 2.67 6.69
CA LYS A 117 -11.82 3.13 6.45
C LYS A 117 -12.38 2.53 5.16
N ALA A 118 -13.59 1.97 5.25
CA ALA A 118 -14.31 1.45 4.10
C ALA A 118 -15.02 2.59 3.36
N GLU A 119 -14.38 3.12 2.32
CA GLU A 119 -14.90 4.18 1.46
C GLU A 119 -14.14 4.22 0.13
N VAL A 120 -14.59 5.06 -0.81
CA VAL A 120 -13.80 5.41 -2.00
C VAL A 120 -13.05 6.71 -1.74
N LYS A 121 -11.74 6.74 -2.00
CA LYS A 121 -10.90 7.93 -1.89
C LYS A 121 -10.21 8.18 -3.23
N SER A 122 -10.43 9.37 -3.79
CA SER A 122 -9.71 9.85 -4.98
C SER A 122 -8.37 10.44 -4.53
N VAL A 123 -7.28 9.81 -4.96
CA VAL A 123 -5.92 10.15 -4.58
C VAL A 123 -5.21 10.80 -5.77
N GLY A 124 -4.69 12.00 -5.54
CA GLY A 124 -3.79 12.70 -6.44
C GLY A 124 -2.37 12.72 -5.91
N ALA A 125 -1.47 13.37 -6.66
CA ALA A 125 -0.12 13.65 -6.22
C ALA A 125 0.17 15.16 -6.27
N ARG A 126 1.09 15.61 -5.42
CA ARG A 126 1.67 16.94 -5.50
C ARG A 126 3.16 16.94 -5.23
N ILE A 127 3.85 17.96 -5.71
CA ILE A 127 5.26 18.22 -5.43
C ILE A 127 5.52 19.73 -5.37
N ALA A 128 6.30 20.16 -4.39
CA ALA A 128 6.77 21.54 -4.28
C ALA A 128 8.11 21.71 -5.01
N GLN A 129 8.15 22.63 -5.96
CA GLN A 129 9.35 22.99 -6.71
C GLN A 129 10.30 23.88 -5.89
N PRO A 130 11.58 24.05 -6.30
CA PRO A 130 12.53 24.94 -5.63
C PRO A 130 12.10 26.41 -5.60
N ASN A 131 11.30 26.85 -6.58
CA ASN A 131 10.74 28.20 -6.63
C ASN A 131 9.51 28.41 -5.71
N GLY A 132 9.12 27.40 -4.94
CA GLY A 132 7.96 27.45 -4.03
C GLY A 132 6.62 27.16 -4.70
N LYS A 133 6.56 27.03 -6.03
CA LYS A 133 5.35 26.63 -6.75
C LYS A 133 5.03 25.17 -6.45
N VAL A 134 3.75 24.89 -6.16
CA VAL A 134 3.25 23.53 -5.98
C VAL A 134 2.59 23.08 -7.27
N VAL A 135 3.01 21.92 -7.77
CA VAL A 135 2.38 21.25 -8.92
C VAL A 135 1.57 20.09 -8.38
N THR A 136 0.35 19.94 -8.89
CA THR A 136 -0.60 18.90 -8.48
C THR A 136 -1.11 18.17 -9.70
N THR A 137 -1.64 16.96 -9.49
CA THR A 137 -2.36 16.22 -10.55
C THR A 137 -3.80 16.71 -10.75
N ARG A 138 -4.24 17.73 -10.01
CA ARG A 138 -5.50 18.45 -10.26
C ARG A 138 -5.21 19.81 -10.89
N SER A 139 -4.51 19.79 -12.01
CA SER A 139 -4.36 20.93 -12.89
C SER A 139 -4.80 20.53 -14.31
N PRO A 140 -5.15 21.50 -15.18
CA PRO A 140 -5.51 21.21 -16.57
C PRO A 140 -4.46 20.34 -17.30
N GLU A 141 -3.18 20.60 -17.03
CA GLU A 141 -2.04 19.96 -17.70
C GLU A 141 -1.73 18.54 -17.17
N ASN A 142 -2.12 18.25 -15.92
CA ASN A 142 -1.67 17.06 -15.16
C ASN A 142 -2.84 16.21 -14.65
N ASN A 143 -4.03 16.41 -15.21
CA ASN A 143 -5.29 15.91 -14.68
C ASN A 143 -5.32 14.37 -14.57
N SER A 144 -5.01 13.84 -13.38
CA SER A 144 -4.93 12.41 -13.10
C SER A 144 -5.17 12.10 -11.62
N TYR A 145 -5.80 10.96 -11.35
CA TYR A 145 -6.07 10.46 -10.00
C TYR A 145 -6.29 8.97 -10.01
N ILE A 146 -6.13 8.34 -8.85
CA ILE A 146 -6.54 6.95 -8.61
C ILE A 146 -7.75 6.95 -7.67
N ALA A 147 -8.80 6.22 -8.00
CA ALA A 147 -9.93 6.00 -7.10
C ALA A 147 -9.74 4.71 -6.30
N PHE A 148 -9.09 4.79 -5.13
CA PHE A 148 -8.96 3.62 -4.26
C PHE A 148 -10.27 3.31 -3.54
N ARG A 149 -10.61 2.03 -3.45
CA ARG A 149 -11.83 1.51 -2.81
C ARG A 149 -11.47 0.63 -1.63
N GLY A 150 -11.69 1.17 -0.43
CA GLY A 150 -11.60 0.45 0.83
C GLY A 150 -12.85 -0.38 1.07
N TYR A 151 -12.70 -1.69 1.17
CA TYR A 151 -13.74 -2.61 1.63
C TYR A 151 -13.61 -2.86 3.12
N GLN A 152 -14.71 -3.25 3.76
CA GLN A 152 -14.68 -3.60 5.17
C GLN A 152 -13.67 -4.73 5.45
N GLU A 153 -12.90 -4.59 6.52
CA GLU A 153 -11.97 -5.63 6.96
C GLU A 153 -12.66 -6.99 7.11
N ILE A 154 -11.94 -8.06 6.78
CA ILE A 154 -12.40 -9.42 7.08
C ILE A 154 -12.18 -9.66 8.56
N ARG A 155 -13.28 -9.86 9.29
CA ARG A 155 -13.23 -10.32 10.68
C ARG A 155 -13.27 -11.83 10.72
N TYR A 156 -12.24 -12.43 11.30
CA TYR A 156 -12.19 -13.88 11.50
C TYR A 156 -13.03 -14.28 12.71
N SER A 157 -13.82 -15.33 12.53
CA SER A 157 -14.67 -15.98 13.53
C SER A 157 -14.69 -17.49 13.28
N LEU A 158 -15.41 -18.25 14.11
CA LEU A 158 -15.54 -19.70 13.94
C LEU A 158 -16.24 -20.11 12.63
N SER A 159 -16.94 -19.19 11.95
CA SER A 159 -17.59 -19.51 10.66
C SER A 159 -16.62 -19.52 9.47
N ASN A 160 -15.55 -18.72 9.54
CA ASN A 160 -14.57 -18.54 8.46
C ASN A 160 -13.15 -18.96 8.88
N SER A 161 -13.04 -19.62 10.02
CA SER A 161 -11.81 -20.21 10.54
C SER A 161 -12.09 -21.66 10.95
N GLU A 162 -11.07 -22.48 10.85
CA GLU A 162 -11.10 -23.87 11.25
C GLU A 162 -10.06 -24.09 12.34
N TRP A 163 -10.52 -24.67 13.44
CA TRP A 163 -9.69 -25.09 14.55
C TRP A 163 -9.73 -26.60 14.62
N TRP A 164 -8.57 -27.21 14.76
CA TRP A 164 -8.48 -28.64 15.06
C TRP A 164 -7.33 -28.91 16.01
N ARG A 165 -7.44 -30.04 16.70
CA ARG A 165 -6.46 -30.54 17.65
C ARG A 165 -5.89 -31.84 17.10
N GLU A 166 -4.58 -32.00 17.21
CA GLU A 166 -3.92 -33.27 16.98
C GLU A 166 -3.25 -33.70 18.29
N ASP A 167 -3.69 -34.85 18.79
CA ASP A 167 -3.00 -35.56 19.87
C ASP A 167 -1.72 -36.15 19.27
N THR A 168 -0.58 -35.59 19.66
CA THR A 168 0.67 -35.79 18.91
C THR A 168 1.60 -36.77 19.62
N ASP A 169 1.62 -36.76 20.94
CA ASP A 169 2.40 -37.71 21.75
C ASP A 169 1.93 -37.69 23.21
N SER A 170 2.17 -38.77 23.94
CA SER A 170 1.89 -38.82 25.38
C SER A 170 2.84 -39.77 26.10
N GLY A 171 3.02 -39.55 27.40
CA GLY A 171 3.91 -40.35 28.23
C GLY A 171 3.47 -40.43 29.69
N SER A 172 4.31 -41.03 30.54
CA SER A 172 3.98 -41.17 31.96
C SER A 172 4.01 -39.81 32.66
N GLY A 173 2.82 -39.22 32.82
CA GLY A 173 2.61 -37.94 33.50
C GLY A 173 2.56 -36.71 32.58
N TRP A 174 2.55 -36.88 31.26
CA TRP A 174 2.41 -35.76 30.32
C TRP A 174 1.63 -36.17 29.06
N ASP A 175 1.02 -35.18 28.43
CA ASP A 175 0.23 -35.28 27.21
C ASP A 175 0.59 -34.07 26.33
N GLN A 176 0.77 -34.28 25.03
CA GLN A 176 1.11 -33.24 24.06
C GLN A 176 0.04 -33.12 22.98
N ASP A 177 -0.78 -32.09 23.13
CA ASP A 177 -1.72 -31.64 22.11
C ASP A 177 -1.14 -30.50 21.28
N ASN A 178 -1.28 -30.61 19.96
CA ASN A 178 -1.07 -29.50 19.05
C ASN A 178 -2.42 -28.90 18.63
N TYR A 179 -2.53 -27.58 18.65
CA TYR A 179 -3.70 -26.84 18.21
C TYR A 179 -3.37 -26.08 16.93
N PHE A 180 -4.21 -26.24 15.93
CA PHE A 180 -4.03 -25.60 14.64
C PHE A 180 -5.19 -24.67 14.33
N LEU A 181 -4.86 -23.59 13.64
CA LEU A 181 -5.80 -22.59 13.16
C LEU A 181 -5.52 -22.37 11.67
N ARG A 182 -6.55 -22.53 10.85
CA ARG A 182 -6.51 -22.18 9.43
C ARG A 182 -7.68 -21.25 9.09
N SER A 183 -7.40 -20.23 8.29
CA SER A 183 -8.45 -19.41 7.69
C SER A 183 -9.07 -20.15 6.50
N ARG A 184 -10.39 -20.04 6.33
CA ARG A 184 -11.07 -20.48 5.12
C ARG A 184 -11.07 -19.43 4.00
N VAL A 185 -10.47 -18.26 4.24
CA VAL A 185 -10.49 -17.12 3.31
C VAL A 185 -9.09 -16.74 2.83
N HIS A 186 -8.15 -16.46 3.75
CA HIS A 186 -6.76 -16.10 3.42
C HIS A 186 -5.78 -16.79 4.36
N PRO A 187 -4.69 -17.39 3.87
CA PRO A 187 -3.63 -17.90 4.74
C PRO A 187 -3.18 -16.83 5.74
N PHE A 188 -3.01 -17.23 7.00
CA PHE A 188 -2.40 -16.36 8.00
C PHE A 188 -0.92 -16.22 7.67
N ILE A 189 -0.47 -15.00 7.41
CA ILE A 189 0.94 -14.70 7.12
C ILE A 189 1.72 -14.55 8.43
N ARG A 190 1.07 -13.99 9.45
CA ARG A 190 1.67 -13.72 10.76
C ARG A 190 0.63 -13.87 11.86
N ALA A 191 1.07 -14.38 13.01
CA ALA A 191 0.31 -14.42 14.23
C ALA A 191 1.19 -13.90 15.37
N ASP A 192 0.79 -12.79 15.98
CA ASP A 192 1.45 -12.28 17.18
C ASP A 192 0.77 -12.86 18.42
N ARG A 193 1.54 -13.53 19.28
CA ARG A 193 1.03 -14.03 20.56
C ARG A 193 1.23 -12.96 21.62
N THR A 194 0.13 -12.57 22.26
CA THR A 194 0.18 -11.83 23.52
C THR A 194 -0.30 -12.77 24.62
N GLY A 195 0.51 -12.92 25.66
CA GLY A 195 0.19 -13.76 26.81
C GLY A 195 0.96 -13.29 28.01
N TYR A 196 0.26 -12.99 29.10
CA TYR A 196 0.87 -12.72 30.39
C TYR A 196 0.57 -13.91 31.30
N SER A 197 1.62 -14.62 31.70
CA SER A 197 1.55 -15.66 32.74
C SER A 197 2.30 -15.18 33.98
N SER A 198 3.56 -14.80 33.82
CA SER A 198 4.39 -14.07 34.79
C SER A 198 5.64 -13.53 34.08
N ASP A 199 6.38 -12.62 34.73
CA ASP A 199 7.57 -11.94 34.17
C ASP A 199 8.71 -12.89 33.75
N THR A 200 8.68 -14.14 34.22
CA THR A 200 9.73 -15.14 33.99
C THR A 200 9.29 -16.30 33.09
N PHE A 201 8.07 -16.31 32.56
CA PHE A 201 7.56 -17.47 31.82
C PHE A 201 8.01 -17.45 30.35
N PRO A 202 8.86 -18.38 29.90
CA PRO A 202 9.34 -18.41 28.53
C PRO A 202 8.20 -18.82 27.58
N VAL A 203 8.00 -18.03 26.54
CA VAL A 203 7.11 -18.36 25.42
C VAL A 203 7.86 -19.31 24.48
N VAL A 204 7.54 -20.61 24.53
CA VAL A 204 8.10 -21.64 23.64
C VAL A 204 7.03 -22.11 22.64
N GLY A 205 7.42 -22.39 21.38
CA GLY A 205 6.64 -23.22 20.45
C GLY A 205 5.65 -22.53 19.51
N MET A 206 6.12 -21.67 18.59
CA MET A 206 5.44 -21.50 17.29
C MET A 206 6.43 -21.73 16.16
N HIS A 207 6.32 -22.88 15.50
CA HIS A 207 6.97 -23.10 14.22
C HIS A 207 5.95 -22.77 13.13
N ASN A 208 6.19 -21.70 12.36
CA ASN A 208 5.48 -21.49 11.11
C ASN A 208 5.92 -22.61 10.15
N ARG A 209 5.04 -23.56 9.87
CA ARG A 209 5.27 -24.54 8.81
C ARG A 209 4.56 -23.99 7.57
N VAL A 210 5.33 -23.28 6.75
CA VAL A 210 4.91 -22.95 5.39
C VAL A 210 4.87 -24.27 4.63
N ALA A 211 3.68 -24.69 4.19
CA ALA A 211 3.49 -25.84 3.32
C ALA A 211 3.64 -25.41 1.85
#